data_AF-A0A843CE73-F1
#
_entry.id   AF-A0A843CE73-F1
#
_cell.length_a   1.000
_cell.length_b   1.000
_cell.length_c   1.000
_cell.angle_alpha   90.00
_cell.angle_beta   90.00
_cell.angle_gamma   90.00
#
_symmetry.space_group_name_H-M   'P 1'
#
loop_
_entity.id
_entity.type
_entity.pdbx_description
1 polymer ?
#
loop_
_entity_poly.entity_id
_entity_poly.type
_entity_poly.pdbx_seq_one_letter_code
_entity_poly.pdbx_strand_id
1 'polypeptide(L)'
;MNHRILLLFSVFFLFVILSTSFVNAEVRVCYDCANCSNELVDSVYLELNNSISNDTATCIQNSLKENITIDCKGSSITGGSSDYGIYLQNCQNITIKNCSVDGYFNGIYLHDVSGRNLKYPNEIIEDIRR
;
A
#
# COMPACT_ATOMS: atom_id res chain seq x y z
N MET A 1 42.96 6.61 28.89
CA MET A 1 41.79 5.92 28.32
C MET A 1 42.27 4.64 27.64
N ASN A 2 41.77 3.48 28.03
CA ASN A 2 42.37 2.20 27.66
C ASN A 2 41.97 1.81 26.23
N HIS A 3 42.93 1.46 25.36
CA HIS A 3 42.68 1.18 23.93
C HIS A 3 41.66 0.04 23.72
N ARG A 4 41.58 -0.88 24.70
CA ARG A 4 40.59 -1.96 24.76
C ARG A 4 39.17 -1.47 25.04
N ILE A 5 39.00 -0.40 25.80
CA ILE A 5 37.69 0.21 26.09
C ILE A 5 37.18 0.93 24.85
N LEU A 6 38.06 1.63 24.12
CA LEU A 6 37.70 2.32 22.87
C LEU A 6 37.25 1.33 21.77
N LEU A 7 37.90 0.17 21.66
CA LEU A 7 37.52 -0.91 20.73
C LEU A 7 36.18 -1.55 21.10
N LEU A 8 35.88 -1.70 22.40
CA LEU A 8 34.59 -2.23 22.84
C LEU A 8 33.44 -1.27 22.52
N PHE A 9 33.65 0.04 22.69
CA PHE A 9 32.67 1.06 22.29
C PHE A 9 32.45 1.09 20.77
N SER A 10 33.50 0.97 19.95
CA SER A 10 33.35 0.99 18.49
C SER A 10 32.64 -0.25 17.95
N VAL A 11 32.88 -1.43 18.52
CA VAL A 11 32.21 -2.68 18.11
C VAL A 11 30.73 -2.66 18.53
N PHE A 12 30.42 -2.12 19.71
CA PHE A 12 29.04 -1.93 20.16
C PHE A 12 28.27 -0.95 19.24
N PHE A 13 28.90 0.16 18.86
CA PHE A 13 28.30 1.15 17.95
C PHE A 13 28.06 0.58 16.55
N LEU A 14 28.98 -0.25 16.04
CA LEU A 14 28.82 -0.98 14.78
C LEU A 14 27.65 -1.96 14.83
N PHE A 15 27.48 -2.70 15.94
CA PHE A 15 26.37 -3.64 16.11
C PHE A 15 25.01 -2.93 16.18
N VAL A 16 24.95 -1.75 16.79
CA VAL A 16 23.75 -0.89 16.81
C VAL A 16 23.43 -0.38 15.40
N ILE A 17 24.41 0.10 14.64
CA ILE A 17 24.20 0.55 13.24
C ILE A 17 23.74 -0.62 12.34
N LEU A 18 24.34 -1.81 12.48
CA LEU A 18 23.93 -3.00 11.75
C LEU A 18 22.50 -3.44 12.10
N SER A 19 22.06 -3.27 13.35
CA SER A 19 20.68 -3.57 13.76
C SER A 19 19.64 -2.57 13.22
N THR A 20 20.06 -1.37 12.81
CA THR A 20 19.16 -0.32 12.32
C THR A 20 18.84 -0.37 10.82
N SER A 21 19.38 -1.34 10.06
CA SER A 21 19.29 -1.36 8.60
C SER A 21 18.35 -2.41 7.99
N PHE A 22 17.30 -2.80 8.70
CA PHE A 22 16.16 -3.52 8.10
C PHE A 22 14.92 -2.65 8.12
N VAL A 23 14.73 -1.84 7.07
CA VAL A 23 13.43 -1.21 6.79
C VAL A 23 12.52 -2.30 6.25
N ASN A 24 11.82 -3.00 7.14
CA ASN A 24 10.66 -3.78 6.73
C ASN A 24 9.54 -2.80 6.41
N ALA A 25 8.69 -3.12 5.44
CA ALA A 25 7.49 -2.32 5.20
C ALA A 25 6.67 -2.25 6.49
N GLU A 26 6.25 -1.05 6.88
CA GLU A 26 5.39 -0.86 8.04
C GLU A 26 4.03 -1.51 7.72
N VAL A 27 3.58 -2.44 8.57
CA VAL A 27 2.25 -3.04 8.41
C VAL A 27 1.22 -2.13 9.02
N ARG A 28 0.25 -1.71 8.23
CA ARG A 28 -0.89 -0.88 8.65
C ARG A 28 -2.19 -1.58 8.32
N VAL A 29 -3.22 -1.30 9.08
CA VAL A 29 -4.54 -1.93 8.94
C VAL A 29 -5.57 -0.84 8.74
N CYS A 30 -6.45 -1.02 7.77
CA CYS A 30 -7.58 -0.12 7.56
C CYS A 30 -8.91 -0.87 7.45
N TYR A 31 -9.99 -0.10 7.62
CA TYR A 31 -11.35 -0.63 7.80
C TYR A 31 -12.41 0.07 6.93
N ASP A 32 -12.10 1.27 6.43
CA ASP A 32 -12.97 2.08 5.58
C ASP A 32 -12.14 2.94 4.62
N CYS A 33 -12.80 3.53 3.60
CA CYS A 33 -12.14 4.31 2.56
C CYS A 33 -11.32 5.49 3.11
N ALA A 34 -11.87 6.21 4.09
CA ALA A 34 -11.24 7.39 4.67
C ALA A 34 -9.96 7.01 5.40
N ASN A 35 -10.00 5.97 6.24
CA ASN A 35 -8.84 5.49 6.95
C ASN A 35 -7.83 4.81 6.01
N CYS A 36 -8.27 4.00 5.03
CA CYS A 36 -7.36 3.36 4.09
C CYS A 36 -6.50 4.36 3.31
N SER A 37 -7.09 5.47 2.84
CA SER A 37 -6.33 6.51 2.15
C SER A 37 -5.32 7.21 3.07
N ASN A 38 -5.66 7.38 4.36
CA ASN A 38 -4.79 8.00 5.35
C ASN A 38 -3.62 7.10 5.80
N GLU A 39 -3.81 5.78 5.80
CA GLU A 39 -2.75 4.84 6.17
C GLU A 39 -1.74 4.58 5.04
N LEU A 40 -1.98 5.09 3.84
CA LEU A 40 -1.04 4.99 2.72
C LEU A 40 0.13 5.97 2.89
N VAL A 41 1.26 5.43 3.35
CA VAL A 41 2.56 6.08 3.45
C VAL A 41 3.61 5.33 2.61
N ASP A 42 4.81 5.89 2.47
CA ASP A 42 5.89 5.21 1.75
C ASP A 42 6.33 3.96 2.51
N SER A 43 6.70 2.92 1.75
CA SER A 43 7.16 1.64 2.31
C SER A 43 6.17 1.01 3.29
N VAL A 44 4.90 0.91 2.88
CA VAL A 44 3.80 0.38 3.68
C VAL A 44 3.27 -0.95 3.13
N TYR A 45 2.85 -1.83 4.03
CA TYR A 45 1.98 -2.97 3.74
C TYR A 45 0.61 -2.72 4.39
N LEU A 46 -0.36 -2.29 3.59
CA LEU A 46 -1.71 -1.97 4.03
C LEU A 46 -2.62 -3.20 3.92
N GLU A 47 -3.22 -3.59 5.03
CA GLU A 47 -4.19 -4.67 5.13
C GLU A 47 -5.63 -4.12 5.24
N LEU A 48 -6.51 -4.54 4.33
CA LEU A 48 -7.94 -4.32 4.51
C LEU A 48 -8.53 -5.39 5.43
N ASN A 49 -9.05 -4.98 6.59
CA ASN A 49 -9.50 -5.93 7.62
C ASN A 49 -10.98 -6.31 7.52
N ASN A 50 -11.75 -5.64 6.67
CA ASN A 50 -13.16 -5.95 6.40
C ASN A 50 -13.55 -5.48 5.01
N SER A 51 -14.58 -6.11 4.43
CA SER A 51 -15.19 -5.59 3.21
C SER A 51 -15.76 -4.19 3.44
N ILE A 52 -15.62 -3.33 2.42
CA ILE A 52 -16.20 -2.00 2.34
C ILE A 52 -17.34 -2.07 1.32
N SER A 53 -18.45 -1.37 1.58
CA SER A 53 -19.64 -1.43 0.72
C SER A 53 -20.41 -0.11 0.65
N ASN A 54 -21.09 0.12 -0.47
CA ASN A 54 -21.95 1.28 -0.74
C ASN A 54 -21.22 2.63 -0.67
N ASP A 55 -19.93 2.63 -0.97
CA ASP A 55 -19.16 3.87 -1.02
C ASP A 55 -19.51 4.66 -2.29
N THR A 56 -19.70 5.97 -2.14
CA THR A 56 -20.19 6.84 -3.22
C THR A 56 -19.12 7.78 -3.79
N ALA A 57 -17.84 7.57 -3.44
CA ALA A 57 -16.72 8.42 -3.84
C ALA A 57 -15.56 7.56 -4.36
N THR A 58 -14.36 8.15 -4.49
CA THR A 58 -13.14 7.36 -4.63
C THR A 58 -12.76 6.75 -3.28
N CYS A 59 -12.57 5.44 -3.20
CA CYS A 59 -12.38 4.78 -1.90
C CYS A 59 -10.93 4.85 -1.39
N ILE A 60 -9.98 4.18 -2.06
CA ILE A 60 -8.56 4.23 -1.70
C ILE A 60 -7.85 5.13 -2.69
N GLN A 61 -7.32 6.26 -2.23
CA GLN A 61 -6.57 7.17 -3.09
C GLN A 61 -5.29 7.70 -2.45
N ASN A 62 -4.25 7.81 -3.26
CA ASN A 62 -3.02 8.51 -2.89
C ASN A 62 -2.22 8.94 -4.13
N SER A 63 -1.24 9.81 -3.91
CA SER A 63 -0.29 10.21 -4.95
C SER A 63 1.12 10.37 -4.41
N LEU A 64 2.11 10.23 -5.30
CA LEU A 64 3.54 10.45 -4.98
C LEU A 64 4.05 9.54 -3.86
N LYS A 65 3.63 8.27 -3.88
CA LYS A 65 4.06 7.26 -2.90
C LYS A 65 4.84 6.12 -3.52
N GLU A 66 5.73 5.53 -2.74
CA GLU A 66 6.63 4.47 -3.21
C GLU A 66 6.61 3.24 -2.30
N ASN A 67 6.82 2.07 -2.89
CA ASN A 67 6.96 0.79 -2.19
C ASN A 67 5.72 0.43 -1.35
N ILE A 68 4.53 0.58 -1.92
CA ILE A 68 3.26 0.25 -1.27
C ILE A 68 2.83 -1.17 -1.65
N THR A 69 2.37 -1.94 -0.66
CA THR A 69 1.51 -3.10 -0.89
C THR A 69 0.12 -2.86 -0.32
N ILE A 70 -0.92 -2.99 -1.14
CA ILE A 70 -2.32 -3.05 -0.72
C ILE A 70 -2.76 -4.52 -0.80
N ASP A 71 -3.06 -5.12 0.35
CA ASP A 71 -3.57 -6.49 0.46
C ASP A 71 -4.99 -6.46 1.02
N CYS A 72 -5.99 -6.79 0.20
CA CYS A 72 -7.35 -6.80 0.69
C CYS A 72 -7.69 -8.06 1.51
N LYS A 73 -6.77 -9.03 1.63
CA LYS A 73 -6.95 -10.27 2.39
C LYS A 73 -8.21 -11.06 2.01
N GLY A 74 -8.63 -10.95 0.75
CA GLY A 74 -9.87 -11.55 0.23
C GLY A 74 -11.14 -10.73 0.50
N SER A 75 -11.04 -9.59 1.18
CA SER A 75 -12.13 -8.63 1.36
C SER A 75 -12.46 -7.90 0.05
N SER A 76 -13.71 -7.45 -0.05
CA SER A 76 -14.22 -6.71 -1.21
C SER A 76 -14.34 -5.21 -0.93
N ILE A 77 -14.16 -4.38 -1.96
CA ILE A 77 -14.48 -2.96 -1.92
C ILE A 77 -15.59 -2.75 -2.96
N THR A 78 -16.82 -2.54 -2.51
CA THR A 78 -17.96 -2.32 -3.40
C THR A 78 -18.48 -0.88 -3.32
N GLY A 79 -18.51 -0.23 -4.47
CA GLY A 79 -19.02 1.12 -4.62
C GLY A 79 -20.47 1.17 -5.12
N GLY A 80 -20.95 2.39 -5.27
CA GLY A 80 -22.14 2.75 -6.06
C GLY A 80 -21.94 4.09 -6.77
N SER A 81 -20.70 4.40 -7.16
CA SER A 81 -20.26 5.71 -7.65
C SER A 81 -19.77 5.67 -9.09
N SER A 82 -19.71 6.85 -9.70
CA SER A 82 -19.02 7.06 -10.98
C SER A 82 -17.52 7.36 -10.80
N ASP A 83 -16.96 7.07 -9.62
CA ASP A 83 -15.57 7.33 -9.25
C ASP A 83 -14.73 6.02 -9.28
N TYR A 84 -13.59 6.00 -8.58
CA TYR A 84 -12.62 4.90 -8.58
C TYR A 84 -12.66 4.09 -7.29
N GLY A 85 -12.52 2.77 -7.36
CA GLY A 85 -12.37 1.96 -6.15
C GLY A 85 -10.99 2.16 -5.51
N ILE A 86 -9.94 1.88 -6.26
CA ILE A 86 -8.54 2.18 -5.89
C ILE A 86 -7.94 3.07 -6.96
N TYR A 87 -7.53 4.28 -6.60
CA TYR A 87 -6.88 5.23 -7.50
C TYR A 87 -5.49 5.61 -6.99
N LEU A 88 -4.44 5.29 -7.74
CA LEU A 88 -3.06 5.69 -7.41
C LEU A 88 -2.43 6.47 -8.56
N GLN A 89 -1.83 7.62 -8.23
CA GLN A 89 -1.24 8.53 -9.20
C GLN A 89 0.23 8.86 -8.89
N ASN A 90 1.11 8.84 -9.90
CA ASN A 90 2.53 9.19 -9.74
C ASN A 90 3.24 8.35 -8.66
N CYS A 91 2.88 7.07 -8.55
CA CYS A 91 3.42 6.16 -7.54
C CYS A 91 4.48 5.22 -8.12
N GLN A 92 5.33 4.63 -7.28
CA GLN A 92 6.35 3.66 -7.72
C GLN A 92 6.34 2.38 -6.88
N ASN A 93 6.68 1.25 -7.49
CA ASN A 93 6.84 -0.04 -6.80
C ASN A 93 5.58 -0.45 -6.02
N ILE A 94 4.44 -0.50 -6.71
CA ILE A 94 3.13 -0.76 -6.12
C ILE A 94 2.74 -2.22 -6.32
N THR A 95 2.33 -2.88 -5.24
CA THR A 95 1.66 -4.18 -5.30
C THR A 95 0.22 -4.04 -4.82
N ILE A 96 -0.74 -4.51 -5.63
CA ILE A 96 -2.13 -4.72 -5.18
C ILE A 96 -2.39 -6.21 -5.26
N LYS A 97 -3.03 -6.81 -4.24
CA LYS A 97 -3.33 -8.24 -4.22
C LYS A 97 -4.55 -8.59 -3.38
N ASN A 98 -5.15 -9.73 -3.70
CA ASN A 98 -6.29 -10.31 -2.97
C ASN A 98 -7.50 -9.37 -2.84
N CYS A 99 -7.68 -8.45 -3.80
CA CYS A 99 -8.75 -7.46 -3.81
C CYS A 99 -9.83 -7.80 -4.84
N SER A 100 -11.10 -7.77 -4.43
CA SER A 100 -12.24 -7.72 -5.33
C SER A 100 -12.84 -6.30 -5.25
N VAL A 101 -12.85 -5.57 -6.37
CA VAL A 101 -13.29 -4.17 -6.40
C VAL A 101 -14.34 -4.00 -7.50
N ASP A 102 -15.56 -3.61 -7.12
CA ASP A 102 -16.74 -3.58 -8.00
C ASP A 102 -17.65 -2.37 -7.67
N GLY A 103 -18.58 -2.02 -8.57
CA GLY A 103 -19.54 -0.94 -8.36
C GLY A 103 -18.98 0.48 -8.49
N TYR A 104 -17.80 0.61 -9.12
CA TYR A 104 -17.13 1.87 -9.45
C TYR A 104 -17.07 2.06 -10.97
N PHE A 105 -16.86 3.29 -11.44
CA PHE A 105 -16.59 3.53 -12.87
C PHE A 105 -15.32 2.80 -13.33
N ASN A 106 -14.29 2.82 -12.48
CA ASN A 106 -13.12 1.96 -12.59
C ASN A 106 -12.83 1.33 -11.23
N GLY A 107 -12.78 -0.01 -11.15
CA GLY A 107 -12.46 -0.70 -9.90
C GLY A 107 -11.06 -0.35 -9.39
N ILE A 108 -10.04 -0.55 -10.23
CA ILE A 108 -8.65 -0.18 -9.92
C ILE A 108 -8.13 0.68 -11.08
N TYR A 109 -7.65 1.88 -10.78
CA TYR A 109 -7.09 2.82 -11.76
C TYR A 109 -5.71 3.31 -11.32
N LEU A 110 -4.71 3.11 -12.18
CA LEU A 110 -3.31 3.45 -11.92
C LEU A 110 -2.83 4.45 -12.99
N HIS A 111 -2.51 5.67 -12.59
CA HIS A 111 -2.08 6.74 -13.49
C HIS A 111 -0.62 7.13 -13.22
N ASP A 112 0.22 7.17 -14.25
CA ASP A 112 1.66 7.49 -14.13
C ASP A 112 2.40 6.67 -13.06
N VAL A 113 2.09 5.36 -12.96
CA VAL A 113 2.72 4.44 -12.01
C VAL A 113 3.85 3.64 -12.68
N SER A 114 5.04 3.62 -12.05
CA SER A 114 6.16 2.77 -12.44
C SER A 114 6.32 1.57 -11.50
N GLY A 115 6.84 0.44 -12.00
CA GLY A 115 7.10 -0.74 -11.17
C GLY A 115 5.86 -1.36 -10.51
N ARG A 116 4.76 -1.56 -11.25
CA ARG A 116 3.51 -2.14 -10.71
C ARG A 116 3.47 -3.68 -10.78
N ASN A 117 2.93 -4.32 -9.74
CA ASN A 117 2.68 -5.77 -9.68
C ASN A 117 1.25 -6.04 -9.20
N LEU A 118 0.41 -6.58 -10.07
CA LEU A 118 -0.97 -6.94 -9.74
C LEU A 118 -1.06 -8.46 -9.61
N LYS A 119 -1.48 -8.98 -8.44
CA LYS A 119 -1.54 -10.43 -8.17
C LYS A 119 -2.99 -10.91 -8.02
N TYR A 120 -3.33 -11.95 -8.77
CA TYR A 120 -4.65 -12.62 -8.74
C TYR A 120 -5.10 -13.00 -7.30
N PRO A 121 -6.42 -12.97 -7.01
CA PRO A 121 -7.54 -12.76 -7.94
C PRO A 121 -7.96 -11.29 -8.06
N ASN A 122 -7.03 -10.33 -8.17
CA ASN A 122 -7.41 -8.98 -8.54
C ASN A 122 -8.24 -9.00 -9.83
N GLU A 123 -9.56 -8.81 -9.73
CA GLU A 123 -10.42 -8.54 -10.86
C GLU A 123 -10.20 -7.09 -11.24
N ILE A 124 -9.17 -6.88 -12.06
CA ILE A 124 -8.94 -5.61 -12.71
C ILE A 124 -9.98 -5.52 -13.82
N ILE A 125 -11.13 -4.90 -13.54
CA ILE A 125 -12.02 -4.44 -14.60
C ILE A 125 -11.39 -3.16 -15.17
N GLU A 126 -10.33 -3.33 -15.96
CA GLU A 126 -9.98 -2.34 -16.97
C GLU A 126 -11.14 -2.35 -17.97
N ASP A 127 -12.19 -1.55 -17.74
CA ASP A 127 -13.11 -1.24 -18.84
C ASP A 127 -12.32 -0.39 -19.84
N ILE A 128 -11.72 -1.08 -20.81
CA ILE A 128 -11.21 -0.51 -22.04
C ILE A 128 -12.41 0.09 -22.77
N ARG A 129 -12.80 1.32 -22.43
CA ARG A 129 -13.64 2.14 -23.29
C ARG A 129 -12.86 3.32 -23.81
N ARG A 130 -12.38 3.10 -25.05
CA ARG A 130 -12.13 4.05 -26.15
C ARG A 130 -11.88 5.51 -25.78
#